data_AF-A0A3A9YB05-F1
#
_entry.id   AF-A0A3A9YB05-F1
#
_cell.length_a   1.000
_cell.length_b   1.000
_cell.length_c   1.000
_cell.angle_alpha   90.00
_cell.angle_beta   90.00
_cell.angle_gamma   90.00
#
_symmetry.space_group_name_H-M   'P 1'
#
loop_
_entity.id
_entity.type
_entity.pdbx_description
1 polymer ?
#
loop_
_entity_poly.entity_id
_entity_poly.type
_entity_poly.pdbx_seq_one_letter_code
_entity_poly.pdbx_strand_id
1 'polypeptide(L)'
;MAANGMIIEQAQILTTHNLATLVGPVGVRPAAGWTALADRTFTVVTHLTARLRHNPRPLRTVKDVAYAWRQLVFFLSVPGAGDPALAVEGLRRKLDEVAPDVRNRLSPALADLAWIAAGERRGPARPPGAPEEGGDGASGPLLGWTLGRHRLLTGDER
;
A
#
# COMPACT_ATOMS: atom_id res chain seq x y z
N MET A 1 24.33 6.61 -0.14
CA MET A 1 23.91 5.53 -1.08
C MET A 1 22.41 5.19 -1.03
N ALA A 2 21.54 6.00 -0.39
CA ALA A 2 20.08 5.75 -0.32
C ALA A 2 19.28 6.36 -1.49
N ALA A 3 19.73 7.50 -2.04
CA ALA A 3 19.06 8.16 -3.17
C ALA A 3 19.09 7.31 -4.46
N ASN A 4 20.21 6.63 -4.73
CA ASN A 4 20.33 5.77 -5.91
C ASN A 4 19.47 4.50 -5.78
N GLY A 5 19.31 3.94 -4.58
CA GLY A 5 18.40 2.82 -4.33
C GLY A 5 16.92 3.18 -4.53
N MET A 6 16.53 4.40 -4.13
CA MET A 6 15.20 4.96 -4.37
C MET A 6 14.91 5.15 -5.87
N ILE A 7 15.89 5.65 -6.64
CA ILE A 7 15.76 5.83 -8.10
C ILE A 7 15.70 4.46 -8.81
N ILE A 8 16.48 3.47 -8.36
CA ILE A 8 16.47 2.11 -8.93
C ILE A 8 15.15 1.37 -8.59
N GLU A 9 14.59 1.57 -7.40
CA GLU A 9 13.28 0.99 -7.03
C GLU A 9 12.12 1.69 -7.75
N GLN A 10 12.18 3.02 -7.95
CA GLN A 10 11.24 3.75 -8.81
C GLN A 10 11.34 3.29 -10.27
N ALA A 11 12.56 3.00 -10.75
CA ALA A 11 12.78 2.41 -12.07
C ALA A 11 12.29 0.94 -12.17
N GLN A 12 12.34 0.17 -11.07
CA GLN A 12 11.75 -1.18 -11.02
C GLN A 12 10.22 -1.16 -10.93
N ILE A 13 9.63 -0.16 -10.28
CA ILE A 13 8.18 0.15 -10.35
C ILE A 13 7.81 0.52 -11.80
N LEU A 14 8.68 1.21 -12.54
CA LEU A 14 8.53 1.50 -13.98
C LEU A 14 8.76 0.29 -14.89
N THR A 15 9.55 -0.73 -14.52
CA THR A 15 9.52 -2.03 -15.22
C THR A 15 8.33 -2.91 -14.84
N THR A 16 7.52 -2.47 -13.87
CA THR A 16 6.18 -2.99 -13.61
C THR A 16 5.13 -2.36 -14.55
N HIS A 17 5.57 -1.77 -15.68
CA HIS A 17 4.71 -1.53 -16.84
C HIS A 17 4.06 -2.83 -17.34
N ASN A 18 4.61 -4.02 -17.01
CA ASN A 18 4.08 -5.31 -17.46
C ASN A 18 2.72 -5.73 -16.87
N LEU A 19 2.29 -5.22 -15.71
CA LEU A 19 1.00 -5.67 -15.14
C LEU A 19 -0.21 -5.03 -15.86
N ALA A 20 -0.09 -3.74 -16.22
CA ALA A 20 -1.08 -3.07 -17.04
C ALA A 20 -1.10 -3.63 -18.48
N THR A 21 0.06 -4.02 -19.02
CA THR A 21 0.15 -4.67 -20.34
C THR A 21 -0.49 -6.07 -20.36
N LEU A 22 -0.42 -6.84 -19.27
CA LEU A 22 -1.05 -8.17 -19.20
C LEU A 22 -2.59 -8.11 -19.06
N VAL A 23 -3.12 -7.03 -18.49
CA VAL A 23 -4.56 -6.89 -18.26
C VAL A 23 -5.25 -6.11 -19.38
N GLY A 24 -4.55 -5.19 -20.06
CA GLY A 24 -5.06 -4.47 -21.23
C GLY A 24 -5.07 -5.35 -22.49
N PRO A 25 -3.98 -5.41 -23.27
CA PRO A 25 -3.95 -6.13 -24.54
C PRO A 25 -4.13 -7.66 -24.45
N VAL A 26 -3.73 -8.31 -23.34
CA VAL A 26 -3.82 -9.79 -23.20
C VAL A 26 -5.11 -10.25 -22.52
N GLY A 27 -5.85 -9.34 -21.87
CA GLY A 27 -7.18 -9.62 -21.31
C GLY A 27 -7.23 -10.68 -20.21
N VAL A 28 -6.10 -10.96 -19.53
CA VAL A 28 -6.03 -11.97 -18.47
C VAL A 28 -7.01 -11.62 -17.36
N ARG A 29 -7.97 -12.51 -17.09
CA ARG A 29 -8.88 -12.40 -15.96
C ARG A 29 -8.62 -13.55 -14.99
N PRO A 30 -8.31 -13.27 -13.72
CA PRO A 30 -8.15 -14.32 -12.73
C PRO A 30 -9.49 -15.04 -12.52
N ALA A 31 -9.47 -16.37 -12.45
CA ALA A 31 -10.67 -17.18 -12.27
C ALA A 31 -11.49 -16.82 -11.02
N ALA A 32 -10.80 -16.35 -9.97
CA ALA A 32 -11.43 -15.91 -8.73
C ALA A 32 -11.94 -14.45 -8.76
N GLY A 33 -11.66 -13.69 -9.82
CA GLY A 33 -11.96 -12.26 -9.90
C GLY A 33 -10.96 -11.37 -9.16
N TRP A 34 -10.92 -10.10 -9.56
CA TRP A 34 -9.99 -9.11 -9.03
C TRP A 34 -10.27 -8.73 -7.56
N THR A 35 -11.54 -8.61 -7.19
CA THR A 35 -11.97 -8.34 -5.80
C THR A 35 -11.48 -9.42 -4.84
N ALA A 36 -11.58 -10.70 -5.23
CA ALA A 36 -11.08 -11.80 -4.40
C ALA A 36 -9.55 -11.80 -4.27
N LEU A 37 -8.83 -11.34 -5.30
CA LEU A 37 -7.37 -11.15 -5.21
C LEU A 37 -7.02 -9.97 -4.32
N ALA A 38 -7.72 -8.84 -4.42
CA ALA A 38 -7.59 -7.71 -3.50
C ALA A 38 -7.78 -8.18 -2.05
N ASP A 39 -8.85 -8.91 -1.80
CA ASP A 39 -9.16 -9.49 -0.49
C ASP A 39 -8.05 -10.37 0.08
N ARG A 40 -7.55 -11.35 -0.71
CA ARG A 40 -6.44 -12.21 -0.28
C ARG A 40 -5.15 -11.43 -0.08
N THR A 41 -4.90 -10.44 -0.92
CA THR A 41 -3.69 -9.61 -0.82
C THR A 41 -3.74 -8.76 0.44
N PHE A 42 -4.91 -8.26 0.82
CA PHE A 42 -5.06 -7.54 2.09
C PHE A 42 -4.79 -8.44 3.30
N THR A 43 -5.20 -9.70 3.28
CA THR A 43 -4.80 -10.69 4.30
C THR A 43 -3.28 -10.87 4.36
N VAL A 44 -2.58 -10.86 3.22
CA VAL A 44 -1.11 -10.89 3.19
C VAL A 44 -0.51 -9.62 3.81
N VAL A 45 -1.06 -8.45 3.49
CA VAL A 45 -0.64 -7.16 4.07
C VAL A 45 -0.76 -7.18 5.60
N THR A 46 -1.90 -7.61 6.14
CA THR A 46 -2.12 -7.65 7.60
C THR A 46 -1.17 -8.66 8.27
N HIS A 47 -0.99 -9.84 7.68
CA HIS A 47 -0.06 -10.84 8.18
C HIS A 47 1.40 -10.37 8.17
N LEU A 48 1.86 -9.75 7.08
CA LEU A 48 3.22 -9.20 7.01
C LEU A 48 3.42 -8.04 7.99
N THR A 49 2.40 -7.21 8.20
CA THR A 49 2.44 -6.11 9.17
C THR A 49 2.52 -6.64 10.60
N ALA A 50 1.81 -7.73 10.93
CA ALA A 50 1.92 -8.39 12.24
C ALA A 50 3.36 -8.89 12.51
N ARG A 51 4.05 -9.39 11.47
CA ARG A 51 5.44 -9.85 11.53
C ARG A 51 6.48 -8.74 11.71
N LEU A 52 6.08 -7.47 11.75
CA LEU A 52 7.00 -6.39 12.09
C LEU A 52 7.29 -6.33 13.58
N ARG A 53 6.35 -6.76 14.43
CA ARG A 53 6.56 -6.78 15.87
C ARG A 53 7.73 -7.69 16.23
N HIS A 54 8.66 -7.18 17.03
CA HIS A 54 9.85 -7.91 17.51
C HIS A 54 10.74 -8.47 16.41
N ASN A 55 10.67 -7.93 15.20
CA ASN A 55 11.50 -8.39 14.10
C ASN A 55 12.87 -7.71 14.15
N PRO A 56 13.97 -8.45 14.37
CA PRO A 56 15.30 -7.85 14.45
C PRO A 56 15.81 -7.31 13.11
N ARG A 57 15.15 -7.63 11.99
CA ARG A 57 15.48 -7.18 10.63
C ARG A 57 14.21 -6.77 9.86
N PRO A 58 13.54 -5.67 10.26
CA PRO A 58 12.18 -5.35 9.82
C PRO A 58 12.11 -4.82 8.38
N LEU A 59 13.22 -4.29 7.85
CA LEU A 59 13.24 -3.59 6.55
C LEU A 59 12.80 -4.46 5.37
N ARG A 60 13.15 -5.77 5.38
CA ARG A 60 12.69 -6.70 4.34
C ARG A 60 11.17 -6.88 4.40
N THR A 61 10.62 -7.06 5.59
CA THR A 61 9.18 -7.20 5.79
C THR A 61 8.43 -5.93 5.41
N VAL A 62 8.99 -4.75 5.70
CA VAL A 62 8.42 -3.46 5.24
C VAL A 62 8.33 -3.40 3.72
N LYS A 63 9.38 -3.83 3.01
CA LYS A 63 9.37 -3.91 1.54
C LYS A 63 8.29 -4.87 1.04
N ASP A 64 8.15 -6.03 1.66
CA ASP A 64 7.14 -7.02 1.31
C ASP A 64 5.71 -6.48 1.54
N VAL A 65 5.46 -5.76 2.65
CA VAL A 65 4.20 -5.06 2.92
C VAL A 65 3.88 -4.04 1.82
N ALA A 66 4.85 -3.20 1.45
CA ALA A 66 4.67 -2.19 0.42
C ALA A 66 4.44 -2.80 -0.97
N TYR A 67 5.05 -3.94 -1.27
CA TYR A 67 4.78 -4.67 -2.51
C TYR A 67 3.35 -5.23 -2.53
N ALA A 68 2.93 -5.91 -1.47
CA ALA A 68 1.57 -6.43 -1.35
C ALA A 68 0.52 -5.31 -1.40
N TRP A 69 0.78 -4.16 -0.76
CA TRP A 69 -0.10 -3.00 -0.84
C TRP A 69 -0.26 -2.46 -2.28
N ARG A 70 0.83 -2.38 -3.05
CA ARG A 70 0.75 -1.97 -4.47
C ARG A 70 -0.06 -2.97 -5.30
N GLN A 71 0.10 -4.26 -5.05
CA GLN A 71 -0.70 -5.30 -5.73
C GLN A 71 -2.19 -5.18 -5.39
N LEU A 72 -2.52 -4.90 -4.13
CA LEU A 72 -3.90 -4.62 -3.70
C LEU A 72 -4.49 -3.44 -4.48
N VAL A 73 -3.79 -2.31 -4.50
CA VAL A 73 -4.25 -1.11 -5.22
C VAL A 73 -4.43 -1.41 -6.71
N PHE A 74 -3.52 -2.16 -7.32
CA PHE A 74 -3.66 -2.59 -8.71
C PHE A 74 -4.94 -3.41 -8.92
N PHE A 75 -5.20 -4.44 -8.11
CA PHE A 75 -6.39 -5.27 -8.26
C PHE A 75 -7.70 -4.48 -8.12
N LEU A 76 -7.72 -3.46 -7.26
CA LEU A 76 -8.88 -2.56 -7.11
C LEU A 76 -9.05 -1.58 -8.27
N SER A 77 -7.98 -1.30 -9.02
CA SER A 77 -7.98 -0.30 -10.11
C SER A 77 -8.27 -0.91 -11.49
N VAL A 78 -8.31 -2.24 -11.61
CA VAL A 78 -8.53 -2.92 -12.90
C VAL A 78 -10.01 -2.84 -13.31
N PRO A 79 -10.32 -2.52 -14.59
CA PRO A 79 -11.68 -2.58 -15.11
C PRO A 79 -12.32 -3.97 -14.91
N GLY A 80 -13.50 -3.98 -14.28
CA GLY A 80 -14.20 -5.21 -13.91
C GLY A 80 -13.89 -5.75 -12.50
N ALA A 81 -13.14 -5.00 -11.68
CA ALA A 81 -12.94 -5.30 -10.26
C ALA A 81 -14.15 -4.99 -9.34
N GLY A 82 -15.23 -4.44 -9.91
CA GLY A 82 -16.40 -3.98 -9.16
C GLY A 82 -16.23 -2.53 -8.68
N ASP A 83 -17.07 -2.13 -7.73
CA ASP A 83 -16.99 -0.81 -7.10
C ASP A 83 -15.82 -0.75 -6.10
N PRO A 84 -14.80 0.11 -6.33
CA PRO A 84 -13.68 0.25 -5.42
C PRO A 84 -14.09 0.72 -4.01
N ALA A 85 -15.13 1.53 -3.87
CA ALA A 85 -15.56 2.02 -2.56
C ALA A 85 -16.15 0.89 -1.70
N LEU A 86 -17.00 0.04 -2.30
CA LEU A 86 -17.53 -1.15 -1.64
C LEU A 86 -16.41 -2.14 -1.26
N ALA A 87 -15.43 -2.32 -2.14
CA ALA A 87 -14.30 -3.18 -1.85
C ALA A 87 -13.48 -2.66 -0.66
N VAL A 88 -13.17 -1.36 -0.63
CA VAL A 88 -12.43 -0.73 0.48
C VAL A 88 -13.20 -0.81 1.80
N GLU A 89 -14.52 -0.66 1.80
CA GLU A 89 -15.34 -0.86 3.01
C GLU A 89 -15.27 -2.31 3.51
N GLY A 90 -15.18 -3.30 2.61
CA GLY A 90 -14.87 -4.68 2.95
C GLY A 90 -13.51 -4.85 3.64
N LEU A 91 -12.48 -4.13 3.17
CA LEU A 91 -11.16 -4.14 3.80
C LEU A 91 -11.17 -3.48 5.18
N ARG A 92 -11.97 -2.44 5.40
CA ARG A 92 -12.11 -1.77 6.71
C ARG A 92 -12.67 -2.73 7.74
N ARG A 93 -13.74 -3.45 7.41
CA ARG A 93 -14.29 -4.50 8.28
C ARG A 93 -13.25 -5.57 8.64
N LYS A 94 -12.45 -6.01 7.66
CA LYS A 94 -11.34 -6.94 7.92
C LYS A 94 -10.25 -6.34 8.82
N LEU A 95 -10.01 -5.04 8.71
CA LEU A 95 -9.04 -4.34 9.55
C LEU A 95 -9.53 -4.21 11.00
N ASP A 96 -10.84 -4.18 11.23
CA ASP A 96 -11.40 -4.16 12.58
C ASP A 96 -11.21 -5.51 13.31
N GLU A 97 -11.05 -6.59 12.55
CA GLU A 97 -10.84 -7.96 13.06
C GLU A 97 -9.38 -8.27 13.42
N VAL A 98 -8.40 -7.46 12.98
CA VAL A 98 -6.97 -7.73 13.27
C VAL A 98 -6.50 -7.13 14.60
N ALA A 99 -5.32 -7.56 15.04
CA ALA A 99 -4.70 -7.06 16.26
C ALA A 99 -4.56 -5.51 16.26
N PRO A 100 -4.74 -4.83 17.40
CA PRO A 100 -4.73 -3.37 17.47
C PRO A 100 -3.47 -2.70 16.90
N ASP A 101 -2.30 -3.32 17.04
CA ASP A 101 -1.05 -2.79 16.50
C ASP A 101 -1.04 -2.79 14.96
N VAL A 102 -1.55 -3.85 14.35
CA VAL A 102 -1.67 -3.98 12.90
C VAL A 102 -2.71 -2.99 12.38
N ARG A 103 -3.86 -2.90 13.07
CA ARG A 103 -4.91 -1.92 12.76
C ARG A 103 -4.33 -0.51 12.74
N ASN A 104 -3.68 -0.09 13.84
CA ASN A 104 -3.13 1.26 13.96
C ASN A 104 -2.12 1.60 12.86
N ARG A 105 -1.28 0.64 12.45
CA ARG A 105 -0.28 0.82 11.38
C ARG A 105 -0.90 0.97 9.99
N LEU A 106 -2.03 0.29 9.71
CA LEU A 106 -2.65 0.26 8.39
C LEU A 106 -3.81 1.26 8.23
N SER A 107 -4.46 1.68 9.33
CA SER A 107 -5.60 2.60 9.29
C SER A 107 -5.37 3.86 8.45
N PRO A 108 -4.22 4.55 8.52
CA PRO A 108 -4.01 5.76 7.71
C PRO A 108 -3.95 5.45 6.21
N ALA A 109 -3.34 4.33 5.80
CA ALA A 109 -3.27 3.96 4.38
C ALA A 109 -4.65 3.57 3.84
N LEU A 110 -5.45 2.90 4.66
CA LEU A 110 -6.79 2.49 4.28
C LEU A 110 -7.77 3.66 4.24
N ALA A 111 -7.62 4.64 5.13
CA ALA A 111 -8.37 5.90 5.10
C ALA A 111 -8.07 6.69 3.81
N ASP A 112 -6.79 6.84 3.45
CA ASP A 112 -6.40 7.48 2.19
C ASP A 112 -6.99 6.75 0.97
N LEU A 113 -6.96 5.42 0.96
CA LEU A 113 -7.51 4.62 -0.13
C LEU A 113 -9.03 4.75 -0.21
N ALA A 114 -9.74 4.79 0.91
CA ALA A 114 -11.20 4.98 0.96
C ALA A 114 -11.60 6.34 0.38
N TRP A 115 -10.84 7.38 0.70
CA TRP A 115 -11.06 8.72 0.20
C TRP A 115 -10.87 8.80 -1.32
N ILE A 116 -9.79 8.20 -1.85
CA ILE A 116 -9.55 8.11 -3.30
C ILE A 116 -10.64 7.27 -3.99
N ALA A 117 -11.05 6.16 -3.39
CA ALA A 117 -12.08 5.27 -3.94
C ALA A 117 -13.46 5.94 -4.01
N ALA A 118 -13.74 6.90 -3.11
CA ALA A 118 -14.95 7.74 -3.16
C ALA A 118 -14.93 8.77 -4.31
N GLY A 119 -13.84 8.88 -5.07
CA GLY A 119 -13.70 9.80 -6.20
C GLY A 119 -13.15 11.18 -5.83
N GLU A 120 -12.73 11.36 -4.58
CA GLU A 120 -12.16 12.62 -4.10
C GLU A 120 -10.74 12.84 -4.67
N ARG A 121 -10.48 14.03 -5.21
CA ARG A 121 -9.16 14.36 -5.78
C ARG A 121 -8.29 15.02 -4.72
N ARG A 122 -7.11 14.44 -4.48
CA ARG A 122 -6.08 15.12 -3.69
C ARG A 122 -5.76 16.43 -4.41
N GLY A 123 -5.62 17.53 -3.65
CA GLY A 123 -5.01 18.76 -4.16
C GLY A 123 -3.67 18.45 -4.84
N PRO A 124 -3.12 19.38 -5.64
CA PRO A 124 -1.98 19.12 -6.52
C PRO A 124 -0.88 18.31 -5.81
N ALA A 125 -0.47 17.20 -6.43
CA ALA A 125 0.55 16.33 -5.88
C ALA A 125 1.82 17.15 -5.59
N ARG A 126 2.34 17.02 -4.37
CA ARG A 126 3.59 17.69 -3.98
C ARG A 126 4.69 17.27 -4.96
N PRO A 127 5.47 18.21 -5.52
CA PRO A 127 6.59 17.87 -6.38
C PRO A 127 7.58 16.94 -5.64
N PRO A 128 8.14 15.92 -6.32
CA PRO A 128 9.13 15.04 -5.73
C PRO A 128 10.30 15.85 -5.16
N GLY A 129 10.65 15.63 -3.89
CA GLY A 129 11.81 16.27 -3.25
C GLY A 129 11.53 17.60 -2.52
N ALA A 130 10.28 18.05 -2.44
CA ALA A 130 9.94 19.17 -1.56
C ALA A 130 10.16 18.79 -0.08
N PRO A 131 10.83 19.64 0.73
CA PRO A 131 11.05 19.35 2.15
C PRO A 131 9.73 19.09 2.88
N GLU A 132 9.74 18.16 3.83
CA GLU A 132 8.59 17.91 4.71
C GLU A 132 8.41 19.12 5.64
N GLU A 133 7.62 20.11 5.20
CA GLU A 133 7.19 21.18 6.09
C GLU A 133 6.15 20.63 7.08
N GLY A 134 6.59 20.41 8.32
CA GLY A 134 5.74 20.45 9.53
C GLY A 134 4.65 19.38 9.69
N GLY A 135 4.69 18.27 8.95
CA GLY A 135 3.76 17.15 9.11
C GLY A 135 4.39 15.98 9.88
N ASP A 136 3.63 15.30 10.72
CA ASP A 136 4.02 14.18 11.60
C ASP A 136 4.56 12.90 10.90
N GLY A 137 4.85 12.93 9.60
CA GLY A 137 5.24 11.77 8.81
C GLY A 137 4.12 10.71 8.65
N ALA A 138 2.90 10.97 9.12
CA ALA A 138 1.76 10.04 9.03
C ALA A 138 0.94 10.20 7.75
N SER A 139 0.95 11.38 7.12
CA SER A 139 0.18 11.67 5.90
C SER A 139 0.99 11.46 4.62
N GLY A 140 0.59 10.47 3.81
CA GLY A 140 1.24 10.15 2.53
C GLY A 140 1.03 8.70 2.08
N PRO A 141 1.22 8.39 0.78
CA PRO A 141 1.07 7.02 0.28
C PRO A 141 1.98 6.05 1.03
N LEU A 142 1.50 4.82 1.27
CA LEU A 142 2.30 3.75 1.89
C LEU A 142 3.37 3.27 0.92
N LEU A 143 4.49 3.97 0.90
CA LEU A 143 5.68 3.64 0.11
C LEU A 143 6.58 2.70 0.92
N GLY A 144 7.38 1.87 0.25
CA GLY A 144 8.34 0.96 0.91
C GLY A 144 9.64 1.63 1.38
N TRP A 145 9.75 2.95 1.19
CA TRP A 145 10.94 3.74 1.49
C TRP A 145 10.51 5.11 2.01
N THR A 146 11.18 5.60 3.06
CA THR A 146 11.00 6.93 3.65
C THR A 146 12.37 7.55 3.91
N LEU A 147 12.51 8.87 3.76
CA LEU A 147 13.67 9.63 4.24
C LEU A 147 13.50 9.85 5.76
N GLY A 148 13.66 8.80 6.56
CA GLY A 148 13.42 8.83 8.01
C GLY A 148 12.88 7.50 8.54
N ARG A 149 12.46 7.45 9.81
CA ARG A 149 11.78 6.27 10.37
C ARG A 149 10.50 6.04 9.58
N HIS A 150 10.35 4.81 9.07
CA HIS A 150 9.16 4.43 8.33
C HIS A 150 7.94 4.44 9.25
N ARG A 151 6.80 4.99 8.79
CA ARG A 151 5.55 5.06 9.58
C ARG A 151 4.95 3.73 10.05
N LEU A 152 5.53 2.60 9.63
CA LEU A 152 5.15 1.26 10.12
C LEU A 152 5.98 0.85 11.35
N LEU A 153 7.02 1.61 11.66
CA LEU A 153 7.99 1.39 12.75
C LEU A 153 7.84 2.45 13.86
N THR A 154 6.99 3.47 13.68
CA THR A 154 6.58 4.41 14.72
C THR A 154 5.67 3.66 15.72
N GLY A 155 6.19 3.38 16.92
CA GLY A 155 5.50 2.61 17.97
C GLY A 155 6.32 1.47 18.58
N ASP A 156 7.54 1.20 18.09
CA ASP A 156 8.47 0.21 18.67
C ASP A 156 9.45 0.85 19.69
N GLU A 157 9.11 2.01 20.25
CA GLU A 157 9.87 2.61 21.35
C GLU A 157 9.28 2.15 22.69
N ARG A 158 10.16 1.57 23.51
CA ARG A 158 9.94 1.44 24.95
C ARG A 158 9.74 2.81 25.58
#